data_AF-A0A1V9V8Y0-F1
#
_entry.id   AF-A0A1V9V8Y0-F1
#
_cell.length_a   1.000
_cell.length_b   1.000
_cell.length_c   1.000
_cell.angle_alpha   90.00
_cell.angle_beta   90.00
_cell.angle_gamma   90.00
#
_symmetry.space_group_name_H-M   'P 1'
#
loop_
_entity.id
_entity.type
_entity.pdbx_description
1 polymer ?
#
loop_
_entity_poly.entity_id
_entity_poly.type
_entity_poly.pdbx_seq_one_letter_code
_entity_poly.pdbx_strand_id
1 'polypeptide(L)'
;LEQISHATGSVIASAKTQSIQTAIDGVITEVLVHEGEQVRKDQELVLLNKQQNQAAFEAINGKVAALKAALTRLKSEVYGVALKFPDELKDYSEFVSTQTELYHRRKKALNDDIFALNESLSLTQSELNLNLPLLKTGDIGATEIIKLKKQIADMKGQITNKQNRYFQEAQVELTKIEEDLSIKLQDKVYIGMVVGQHAKDNDLDVNPIKGKQQS
;
A
#
# COMPACT_ATOMS: atom_id res chain seq x y z
N LEU A 1 53.74 -0.06 -59.12
CA LEU A 1 53.53 -0.76 -57.85
C LEU A 1 52.62 0.13 -57.01
N GLU A 2 51.32 -0.17 -56.96
CA GLU A 2 50.37 0.47 -56.05
C GLU A 2 50.03 -0.52 -54.94
N GLN A 3 50.15 -0.07 -53.69
CA GLN A 3 49.90 -0.87 -52.50
C GLN A 3 48.60 -0.35 -51.86
N ILE A 4 47.55 -1.18 -51.86
CA ILE A 4 46.28 -0.86 -51.21
C ILE A 4 46.35 -1.43 -49.79
N SER A 5 46.19 -0.57 -48.78
CA SER A 5 46.08 -0.96 -47.38
C SER A 5 44.60 -1.10 -47.03
N HIS A 6 44.18 -2.28 -46.58
CA HIS A 6 42.86 -2.47 -45.97
C HIS A 6 43.01 -2.36 -44.46
N ALA A 7 42.28 -1.42 -43.85
CA ALA A 7 42.08 -1.36 -42.40
C ALA A 7 40.67 -1.88 -42.08
N THR A 8 40.57 -2.90 -41.24
CA THR A 8 39.30 -3.36 -40.67
C THR A 8 38.85 -2.36 -39.60
N GLY A 9 37.94 -1.47 -39.95
CA GLY A 9 37.25 -0.62 -38.98
C GLY A 9 36.08 -1.38 -38.36
N SER A 10 36.11 -1.61 -37.05
CA SER A 10 34.94 -2.06 -36.29
C SER A 10 34.18 -0.82 -35.83
N VAL A 11 32.98 -0.60 -36.36
CA VAL A 11 32.07 0.45 -35.89
C VAL A 11 31.38 -0.07 -34.64
N ILE A 12 31.93 0.26 -33.48
CA ILE A 12 31.26 0.01 -32.20
C ILE A 12 30.39 1.25 -31.94
N ALA A 13 29.07 1.08 -31.94
CA ALA A 13 28.16 2.12 -31.48
C ALA A 13 28.54 2.48 -30.03
N SER A 14 29.09 3.68 -29.81
CA SER A 14 29.45 4.18 -28.48
C SER A 14 28.23 4.63 -27.66
N ALA A 15 27.02 4.31 -28.13
CA ALA A 15 25.77 4.65 -27.48
C ALA A 15 25.37 3.51 -26.53
N LYS A 16 25.12 3.88 -25.28
CA LYS A 16 24.64 2.97 -24.22
C LYS A 16 23.30 2.38 -24.66
N THR A 17 23.30 1.13 -25.12
CA THR A 17 22.10 0.42 -25.60
C THR A 17 21.01 0.48 -24.51
N GLN A 18 19.91 1.19 -24.79
CA GLN A 18 18.74 1.19 -23.92
C GLN A 18 17.81 0.07 -24.40
N SER A 19 17.79 -1.03 -23.65
CA SER A 19 16.82 -2.09 -23.90
C SER A 19 15.43 -1.59 -23.48
N ILE A 20 14.52 -1.52 -24.45
CA ILE A 20 13.11 -1.30 -24.21
C ILE A 20 12.49 -2.65 -23.81
N GLN A 21 12.13 -2.81 -22.54
CA GLN A 21 11.37 -3.96 -22.04
C GLN A 21 9.96 -3.54 -21.66
N THR A 22 8.96 -4.28 -22.12
CA THR A 22 7.58 -4.12 -21.65
C THR A 22 7.46 -4.75 -20.27
N ALA A 23 7.02 -3.99 -19.27
CA ALA A 23 6.92 -4.47 -17.89
C ALA A 23 5.71 -5.39 -17.62
N ILE A 24 4.86 -5.63 -18.62
CA ILE A 24 3.61 -6.40 -18.49
C ILE A 24 3.43 -7.27 -19.74
N ASP A 25 2.87 -8.48 -19.56
CA ASP A 25 2.36 -9.40 -20.61
C ASP A 25 1.14 -8.80 -21.35
N GLY A 26 1.27 -7.58 -21.86
CA GLY A 26 0.30 -7.01 -22.80
C GLY A 26 0.55 -7.59 -24.19
N VAL A 27 -0.50 -8.13 -24.84
CA VAL A 27 -0.38 -8.62 -26.22
C VAL A 27 -0.11 -7.43 -27.15
N ILE A 28 1.10 -7.39 -27.69
CA ILE A 28 1.48 -6.47 -28.76
C ILE A 28 0.57 -6.77 -29.95
N THR A 29 -0.19 -5.76 -30.40
CA THR A 29 -1.06 -5.90 -31.58
C THR A 29 -0.24 -5.75 -32.85
N GLU A 30 0.69 -4.78 -32.87
CA GLU A 30 1.56 -4.55 -34.02
C GLU A 30 2.85 -3.87 -33.55
N VAL A 31 3.99 -4.26 -34.13
CA VAL A 31 5.24 -3.51 -33.99
C VAL A 31 5.37 -2.63 -35.24
N LEU A 32 5.42 -1.32 -35.05
CA LEU A 32 5.38 -0.33 -36.13
C LEU A 32 6.77 -0.01 -36.71
N VAL A 33 7.82 -0.61 -36.15
CA VAL A 33 9.22 -0.34 -36.49
C VAL A 33 10.01 -1.61 -36.74
N HIS A 34 11.05 -1.50 -37.57
CA HIS A 34 11.91 -2.61 -37.97
C HIS A 34 13.31 -2.48 -37.35
N GLU A 35 14.04 -3.60 -37.27
CA GLU A 35 15.42 -3.61 -36.75
C GLU A 35 16.33 -2.69 -37.57
N GLY A 36 17.02 -1.75 -36.90
CA GLY A 36 17.87 -0.73 -37.53
C GLY A 36 17.14 0.51 -38.07
N GLU A 37 15.83 0.62 -37.83
CA GLU A 37 15.06 1.82 -38.19
C GLU A 37 15.37 2.98 -37.23
N GLN A 38 15.72 4.15 -37.78
CA GLN A 38 15.93 5.35 -36.97
C GLN A 38 14.59 5.90 -36.47
N VAL A 39 14.39 5.87 -35.16
CA VAL A 39 13.17 6.34 -34.52
C VAL A 39 13.34 7.74 -33.94
N ARG A 40 12.31 8.57 -34.10
CA ARG A 40 12.27 9.91 -33.51
C ARG A 40 11.66 9.86 -32.12
N LYS A 41 11.97 10.86 -31.30
CA LYS A 41 11.28 11.07 -30.04
C LYS A 41 9.76 11.14 -30.28
N ASP A 42 8.98 10.50 -29.43
CA ASP A 42 7.51 10.42 -29.49
C ASP A 42 6.96 9.63 -30.70
N GLN A 43 7.80 8.94 -31.48
CA GLN A 43 7.34 8.02 -32.52
C GLN A 43 6.70 6.78 -31.89
N GLU A 44 5.48 6.45 -32.31
CA GLU A 44 4.81 5.22 -31.90
C GLU A 44 5.59 4.01 -32.44
N LEU A 45 6.13 3.20 -31.53
CA LEU A 45 6.95 2.03 -31.87
C LEU A 45 6.11 0.74 -31.90
N VAL A 46 5.08 0.69 -31.06
CA VAL A 46 4.28 -0.51 -30.81
C VAL A 46 2.83 -0.11 -30.59
N LEU A 47 1.91 -0.75 -31.31
CA LEU A 47 0.48 -0.66 -31.06
C LEU A 47 0.07 -1.77 -30.07
N LEU A 48 -0.46 -1.37 -28.92
CA LEU A 48 -0.93 -2.28 -27.89
C LEU A 48 -2.44 -2.57 -28.07
N ASN A 49 -2.90 -3.77 -27.67
CA ASN A 49 -4.32 -4.14 -27.81
C ASN A 49 -5.23 -3.23 -26.97
N LYS A 50 -5.97 -2.33 -27.61
CA LYS A 50 -6.77 -1.28 -26.94
C LYS A 50 -7.78 -1.83 -25.93
N GLN A 51 -8.41 -2.97 -26.22
CA GLN A 51 -9.47 -3.53 -25.38
C GLN A 51 -8.92 -4.23 -24.13
N GLN A 52 -7.84 -5.02 -24.26
CA GLN A 52 -7.19 -5.65 -23.11
C GLN A 52 -6.48 -4.62 -22.21
N ASN A 53 -5.89 -3.57 -22.78
CA ASN A 53 -5.26 -2.50 -22.00
C ASN A 53 -6.28 -1.63 -21.25
N GLN A 54 -7.45 -1.36 -21.83
CA GLN A 54 -8.49 -0.63 -21.14
C GLN A 54 -9.01 -1.40 -19.91
N ALA A 55 -9.26 -2.70 -20.05
CA ALA A 55 -9.65 -3.55 -18.92
C ALA A 55 -8.56 -3.62 -17.84
N ALA A 56 -7.28 -3.73 -18.23
CA ALA A 56 -6.16 -3.72 -17.28
C ALA A 56 -6.05 -2.38 -16.53
N PHE A 57 -6.24 -1.26 -17.24
CA PHE A 57 -6.22 0.08 -16.66
C PHE A 57 -7.37 0.31 -15.67
N GLU A 58 -8.59 -0.11 -16.03
CA GLU A 58 -9.76 -0.06 -15.14
C GLU A 58 -9.56 -0.92 -13.88
N ALA A 59 -9.02 -2.13 -14.03
CA ALA A 59 -8.70 -3.02 -12.91
C ALA A 59 -7.68 -2.39 -11.95
N ILE A 60 -6.65 -1.72 -12.47
CA ILE A 60 -5.65 -1.02 -11.64
C ILE A 60 -6.26 0.19 -10.94
N ASN A 61 -7.09 0.97 -11.61
CA ASN A 61 -7.79 2.08 -10.97
C ASN A 61 -8.72 1.60 -9.84
N GLY A 62 -9.46 0.52 -10.05
CA GLY A 62 -10.28 -0.11 -9.00
C GLY A 62 -9.43 -0.55 -7.80
N LYS A 63 -8.27 -1.17 -8.05
CA LYS A 63 -7.35 -1.58 -6.97
C LYS A 63 -6.75 -0.39 -6.23
N VAL A 64 -6.35 0.66 -6.94
CA VAL A 64 -5.87 1.91 -6.34
C VAL A 64 -6.97 2.57 -5.50
N ALA A 65 -8.21 2.59 -5.98
CA ALA A 65 -9.34 3.13 -5.23
C ALA A 65 -9.60 2.35 -3.93
N ALA A 66 -9.59 1.02 -3.99
CA ALA A 66 -9.72 0.17 -2.81
C ALA A 66 -8.61 0.43 -1.77
N LEU A 67 -7.36 0.51 -2.23
CA LEU A 67 -6.20 0.81 -1.36
C LEU A 67 -6.30 2.22 -0.76
N LYS A 68 -6.70 3.23 -1.54
CA LYS A 68 -6.92 4.60 -1.03
C LYS A 68 -8.03 4.66 0.02
N ALA A 69 -9.11 3.90 -0.15
CA ALA A 69 -10.19 3.80 0.83
C ALA A 69 -9.68 3.19 2.15
N ALA A 70 -8.95 2.06 2.07
CA ALA A 70 -8.34 1.43 3.23
C ALA A 70 -7.32 2.36 3.92
N LEU A 71 -6.48 3.04 3.15
CA LEU A 71 -5.50 4.02 3.63
C LEU A 71 -6.19 5.13 4.43
N THR A 72 -7.29 5.67 3.93
CA THR A 72 -8.05 6.74 4.59
C THR A 72 -8.59 6.27 5.95
N ARG A 73 -9.16 5.06 6.00
CA ARG A 73 -9.59 4.45 7.25
C ARG A 73 -8.42 4.32 8.22
N LEU A 74 -7.33 3.71 7.79
CA LEU A 74 -6.17 3.43 8.64
C LEU A 74 -5.51 4.70 9.17
N LYS A 75 -5.38 5.74 8.35
CA LYS A 75 -4.92 7.07 8.81
C LYS A 75 -5.82 7.64 9.90
N SER A 76 -7.13 7.44 9.79
CA SER A 76 -8.10 7.87 10.81
C SER A 76 -7.98 7.07 12.11
N GLU A 77 -7.68 5.77 12.03
CA GLU A 77 -7.47 4.90 13.20
C GLU A 77 -6.12 5.18 13.90
N VAL A 78 -5.05 5.41 13.14
CA VAL A 78 -3.70 5.65 13.66
C VAL A 78 -3.54 7.06 14.20
N TYR A 79 -3.94 8.08 13.43
CA TYR A 79 -3.69 9.48 13.80
C TYR A 79 -4.87 10.15 14.52
N GLY A 80 -5.99 9.43 14.69
CA GLY A 80 -7.19 9.98 15.33
C GLY A 80 -7.85 11.12 14.54
N VAL A 81 -7.57 11.24 13.24
CA VAL A 81 -8.20 12.24 12.36
C VAL A 81 -9.61 11.81 11.97
N ALA A 82 -10.43 12.77 11.55
CA ALA A 82 -11.78 12.49 11.07
C ALA A 82 -11.74 11.63 9.79
N LEU A 83 -12.61 10.60 9.74
CA LEU A 83 -12.76 9.75 8.57
C LEU A 83 -13.37 10.55 7.41
N LYS A 84 -12.53 11.01 6.49
CA LYS A 84 -12.90 11.79 5.31
C LYS A 84 -12.25 11.21 4.06
N PHE A 85 -13.08 10.63 3.19
CA PHE A 85 -12.62 10.03 1.95
C PHE A 85 -12.39 11.10 0.87
N PRO A 86 -11.32 10.96 0.05
CA PRO A 86 -11.06 11.87 -1.07
C PRO A 86 -12.14 11.77 -2.15
N ASP A 87 -12.35 12.86 -2.88
CA ASP A 87 -13.39 12.97 -3.94
C ASP A 87 -13.23 11.93 -5.06
N GLU A 88 -11.99 11.48 -5.32
CA GLU A 88 -11.68 10.43 -6.30
C GLU A 88 -12.38 9.09 -6.00
N LEU A 89 -12.87 8.88 -4.77
CA LEU A 89 -13.58 7.66 -4.37
C LEU A 89 -15.10 7.75 -4.54
N LYS A 90 -15.63 8.87 -5.04
CA LYS A 90 -17.09 9.03 -5.27
C LYS A 90 -17.65 7.99 -6.21
N ASP A 91 -16.90 7.65 -7.25
CA ASP A 91 -17.27 6.62 -8.24
C ASP A 91 -17.14 5.18 -7.69
N TYR A 92 -16.57 5.03 -6.48
CA TYR A 92 -16.30 3.77 -5.80
C TYR A 92 -16.99 3.71 -4.43
N SER A 93 -18.28 4.06 -4.38
CA SER A 93 -19.04 4.19 -3.13
C SER A 93 -19.08 2.94 -2.27
N GLU A 94 -19.00 1.74 -2.88
CA GLU A 94 -18.96 0.45 -2.18
C GLU A 94 -17.71 0.30 -1.29
N PHE A 95 -16.55 0.77 -1.76
CA PHE A 95 -15.33 0.75 -0.94
C PHE A 95 -15.45 1.74 0.22
N VAL A 96 -16.04 2.91 -0.02
CA VAL A 96 -16.26 3.93 1.02
C VAL A 96 -17.19 3.39 2.11
N SER A 97 -18.34 2.82 1.75
CA SER A 97 -19.29 2.27 2.72
C SER A 97 -18.67 1.13 3.53
N THR A 98 -18.02 0.18 2.85
CA THR A 98 -17.38 -0.99 3.49
C THR A 98 -16.30 -0.54 4.49
N GLN A 99 -15.43 0.38 4.12
CA GLN A 99 -14.38 0.87 5.01
C GLN A 99 -14.94 1.71 6.16
N THR A 100 -16.03 2.45 5.94
CA THR A 100 -16.73 3.21 7.00
C THR A 100 -17.35 2.28 8.03
N GLU A 101 -18.06 1.23 7.59
CA GLU A 101 -18.61 0.24 8.50
C GLU A 101 -17.53 -0.51 9.29
N LEU A 102 -16.42 -0.86 8.62
CA LEU A 102 -15.29 -1.51 9.29
C LEU A 102 -14.68 -0.61 10.36
N TYR A 103 -14.47 0.68 10.06
CA TYR A 103 -14.00 1.68 11.02
C TYR A 103 -14.88 1.71 12.28
N HIS A 104 -16.19 1.85 12.10
CA HIS A 104 -17.13 1.93 13.21
C HIS A 104 -17.18 0.64 14.02
N ARG A 105 -17.17 -0.53 13.36
CA ARG A 105 -17.14 -1.83 14.04
C ARG A 105 -15.89 -2.00 14.89
N ARG A 106 -14.71 -1.71 14.34
CA ARG A 106 -13.44 -1.83 15.08
C ARG A 106 -13.39 -0.87 16.26
N LYS A 107 -13.80 0.39 16.07
CA LYS A 107 -13.83 1.40 17.15
C LYS A 107 -14.83 1.03 18.24
N LYS A 108 -16.01 0.54 17.86
CA LYS A 108 -17.02 0.07 18.81
C LYS A 108 -16.51 -1.11 19.63
N ALA A 109 -15.93 -2.12 19.00
CA ALA A 109 -15.37 -3.28 19.70
C ALA A 109 -14.29 -2.88 20.73
N LEU A 110 -13.37 -1.98 20.34
CA LEU A 110 -12.35 -1.47 21.28
C LEU A 110 -12.99 -0.74 22.46
N ASN A 111 -13.97 0.12 22.20
CA ASN A 111 -14.65 0.88 23.25
C ASN A 111 -15.46 0.00 24.19
N ASP A 112 -16.17 -1.00 23.66
CA ASP A 112 -16.95 -1.95 24.46
C ASP A 112 -16.01 -2.79 25.38
N ASP A 113 -14.86 -3.24 24.87
CA ASP A 113 -13.82 -3.92 25.67
C ASP A 113 -13.26 -3.04 26.79
N ILE A 114 -12.90 -1.79 26.46
CA ILE A 114 -12.37 -0.82 27.43
C ILE A 114 -13.43 -0.46 28.48
N PHE A 115 -14.69 -0.34 28.07
CA PHE A 115 -15.80 -0.03 28.96
C PHE A 115 -15.96 -1.12 30.03
N ALA A 116 -16.03 -2.39 29.61
CA ALA A 116 -16.15 -3.52 30.53
C ALA A 116 -14.97 -3.60 31.53
N LEU A 117 -13.75 -3.37 31.06
CA LEU A 117 -12.56 -3.33 31.92
C LEU A 117 -12.60 -2.17 32.92
N ASN A 118 -13.07 -0.98 32.49
CA ASN A 118 -13.21 0.17 33.38
C ASN A 118 -14.29 -0.02 34.43
N GLU A 119 -15.40 -0.67 34.09
CA GLU A 119 -16.46 -1.01 35.04
C GLU A 119 -15.90 -1.93 36.14
N SER A 120 -15.20 -2.99 35.75
CA SER A 120 -14.54 -3.91 36.69
C SER A 120 -13.50 -3.20 37.56
N LEU A 121 -12.68 -2.34 36.94
CA LEU A 121 -11.67 -1.52 37.63
C LEU A 121 -12.31 -0.62 38.69
N SER A 122 -13.44 0.02 38.38
CA SER A 122 -14.18 0.89 39.29
C SER A 122 -14.74 0.12 40.49
N LEU A 123 -15.27 -1.09 40.27
CA LEU A 123 -15.76 -1.96 41.33
C LEU A 123 -14.63 -2.38 42.28
N THR A 124 -13.50 -2.86 41.75
CA THR A 124 -12.35 -3.29 42.57
C THR A 124 -11.72 -2.09 43.31
N GLN A 125 -11.71 -0.89 42.72
CA GLN A 125 -11.27 0.32 43.42
C GLN A 125 -12.20 0.69 44.58
N SER A 126 -13.51 0.56 44.38
CA SER A 126 -14.50 0.79 45.43
C SER A 126 -14.33 -0.22 46.56
N GLU A 127 -14.13 -1.50 46.24
CA GLU A 127 -13.85 -2.56 47.20
C GLU A 127 -12.56 -2.29 48.00
N LEU A 128 -11.48 -1.89 47.32
CA LEU A 128 -10.24 -1.47 47.99
C LEU A 128 -10.50 -0.32 48.98
N ASN A 129 -11.26 0.70 48.57
CA ASN A 129 -11.56 1.85 49.41
C ASN A 129 -12.36 1.48 50.67
N LEU A 130 -13.27 0.51 50.57
CA LEU A 130 -14.03 -0.02 51.71
C LEU A 130 -13.15 -0.85 52.66
N ASN A 131 -12.17 -1.58 52.12
CA ASN A 131 -11.28 -2.44 52.91
C ASN A 131 -10.12 -1.69 53.60
N LEU A 132 -9.68 -0.55 53.05
CA LEU A 132 -8.61 0.26 53.63
C LEU A 132 -8.81 0.69 55.09
N PRO A 133 -9.99 1.15 55.55
CA PRO A 133 -10.21 1.45 56.96
C PRO A 133 -10.18 0.19 57.85
N LEU A 134 -10.65 -0.96 57.34
CA LEU A 134 -10.65 -2.23 58.08
C LEU A 134 -9.23 -2.77 58.31
N LEU A 135 -8.29 -2.45 57.42
CA LEU A 135 -6.87 -2.74 57.65
C LEU A 135 -6.33 -1.95 58.85
N LYS A 136 -6.75 -0.69 58.99
CA LYS A 136 -6.28 0.19 60.08
C LYS A 136 -6.82 -0.26 61.44
N THR A 137 -8.03 -0.80 61.48
CA THR A 137 -8.63 -1.37 62.69
C THR A 137 -8.12 -2.77 63.01
N GLY A 138 -7.44 -3.44 62.05
CA GLY A 138 -6.85 -4.77 62.22
C GLY A 138 -7.81 -5.92 61.87
N ASP A 139 -8.99 -5.62 61.37
CA ASP A 139 -10.03 -6.60 61.04
C ASP A 139 -9.75 -7.38 59.74
N ILE A 140 -8.79 -6.91 58.92
CA ILE A 140 -8.32 -7.60 57.71
C ILE A 140 -6.79 -7.64 57.64
N GLY A 141 -6.27 -8.64 56.92
CA GLY A 141 -4.84 -8.76 56.64
C GLY A 141 -4.36 -7.85 55.49
N ALA A 142 -3.12 -7.35 55.59
CA ALA A 142 -2.48 -6.55 54.54
C ALA A 142 -2.35 -7.27 53.20
N THR A 143 -2.34 -8.61 53.21
CA THR A 143 -2.31 -9.46 52.01
C THR A 143 -3.53 -9.25 51.12
N GLU A 144 -4.70 -8.96 51.69
CA GLU A 144 -5.94 -8.74 50.92
C GLU A 144 -5.86 -7.42 50.14
N ILE A 145 -5.36 -6.37 50.79
CA ILE A 145 -5.09 -5.08 50.13
C ILE A 145 -4.09 -5.23 48.99
N ILE A 146 -3.06 -6.06 49.15
CA ILE A 146 -2.08 -6.33 48.09
C ILE A 146 -2.75 -7.03 46.90
N LYS A 147 -3.63 -8.00 47.12
CA LYS A 147 -4.37 -8.68 46.03
C LYS A 147 -5.24 -7.71 45.25
N LEU A 148 -6.03 -6.87 45.93
CA LEU A 148 -6.90 -5.87 45.29
C LEU A 148 -6.07 -4.88 44.46
N LYS A 149 -4.94 -4.39 44.99
CA LYS A 149 -4.01 -3.54 44.23
C LYS A 149 -3.44 -4.26 43.01
N LYS A 150 -3.09 -5.55 43.12
CA LYS A 150 -2.61 -6.35 41.99
C LYS A 150 -3.67 -6.47 40.90
N GLN A 151 -4.93 -6.72 41.26
CA GLN A 151 -6.05 -6.79 40.32
C GLN A 151 -6.26 -5.45 39.59
N ILE A 152 -6.26 -4.33 40.32
CA ILE A 152 -6.35 -2.98 39.74
C ILE A 152 -5.20 -2.74 38.74
N ALA A 153 -3.97 -3.11 39.11
CA ALA A 153 -2.82 -2.95 38.23
C ALA A 153 -2.92 -3.82 36.98
N ASP A 154 -3.39 -5.06 37.12
CA ASP A 154 -3.60 -5.98 36.01
C ASP A 154 -4.66 -5.45 35.03
N MET A 155 -5.83 -5.02 35.52
CA MET A 155 -6.89 -4.43 34.69
C MET A 155 -6.42 -3.18 33.93
N LYS A 156 -5.67 -2.29 34.59
CA LYS A 156 -5.05 -1.13 33.92
C LYS A 156 -4.06 -1.55 32.83
N GLY A 157 -3.27 -2.58 33.09
CA GLY A 157 -2.38 -3.20 32.09
C GLY A 157 -3.17 -3.75 30.91
N GLN A 158 -4.28 -4.45 31.15
CA GLN A 158 -5.15 -4.98 30.09
C GLN A 158 -5.74 -3.87 29.22
N ILE A 159 -6.24 -2.77 29.82
CA ILE A 159 -6.76 -1.61 29.07
C ILE A 159 -5.67 -1.04 28.15
N THR A 160 -4.48 -0.81 28.71
CA THR A 160 -3.32 -0.28 27.97
C THR A 160 -2.95 -1.22 26.81
N ASN A 161 -2.91 -2.52 27.06
CA ASN A 161 -2.59 -3.53 26.06
C ASN A 161 -3.63 -3.58 24.93
N LYS A 162 -4.93 -3.44 25.26
CA LYS A 162 -6.01 -3.40 24.25
C LYS A 162 -5.88 -2.19 23.34
N GLN A 163 -5.63 -1.01 23.92
CA GLN A 163 -5.39 0.21 23.16
C GLN A 163 -4.15 0.08 22.28
N ASN A 164 -3.01 -0.32 22.85
CA ASN A 164 -1.75 -0.46 22.12
C ASN A 164 -1.87 -1.47 20.98
N ARG A 165 -2.54 -2.60 21.20
CA ARG A 165 -2.74 -3.62 20.16
C ARG A 165 -3.55 -3.08 18.99
N TYR A 166 -4.64 -2.35 19.26
CA TYR A 166 -5.42 -1.70 18.23
C TYR A 166 -4.58 -0.75 17.36
N PHE A 167 -3.76 0.11 17.99
CA PHE A 167 -2.88 1.02 17.28
C PHE A 167 -1.78 0.28 16.50
N GLN A 168 -1.16 -0.74 17.08
CA GLN A 168 -0.12 -1.54 16.43
C GLN A 168 -0.65 -2.27 15.21
N GLU A 169 -1.82 -2.91 15.30
CA GLU A 169 -2.46 -3.58 14.17
C GLU A 169 -2.78 -2.60 13.04
N ALA A 170 -3.38 -1.44 13.37
CA ALA A 170 -3.67 -0.40 12.39
C ALA A 170 -2.38 0.17 11.75
N GLN A 171 -1.31 0.34 12.52
CA GLN A 171 -0.02 0.84 12.00
C GLN A 171 0.65 -0.17 11.06
N VAL A 172 0.65 -1.45 11.42
CA VAL A 172 1.22 -2.52 10.57
C VAL A 172 0.43 -2.64 9.26
N GLU A 173 -0.90 -2.56 9.34
CA GLU A 173 -1.76 -2.56 8.15
C GLU A 173 -1.52 -1.31 7.30
N LEU A 174 -1.39 -0.13 7.91
CA LEU A 174 -1.12 1.13 7.22
C LEU A 174 0.16 1.07 6.40
N THR A 175 1.27 0.63 7.00
CA THR A 175 2.56 0.53 6.31
C THR A 175 2.48 -0.38 5.09
N LYS A 176 1.78 -1.53 5.20
CA LYS A 176 1.59 -2.45 4.07
C LYS A 176 0.76 -1.82 2.95
N ILE A 177 -0.32 -1.13 3.29
CA ILE A 177 -1.17 -0.46 2.30
C ILE A 177 -0.42 0.69 1.61
N GLU A 178 0.42 1.43 2.33
CA GLU A 178 1.27 2.47 1.73
C GLU A 178 2.29 1.90 0.74
N GLU A 179 2.92 0.78 1.08
CA GLU A 179 3.84 0.06 0.20
C GLU A 179 3.12 -0.47 -1.06
N ASP A 180 2.01 -1.17 -0.88
CA ASP A 180 1.20 -1.70 -1.98
C ASP A 180 0.66 -0.59 -2.90
N LEU A 181 0.22 0.54 -2.32
CA LEU A 181 -0.25 1.69 -3.09
C LEU A 181 0.89 2.33 -3.89
N SER A 182 2.08 2.45 -3.30
CA SER A 182 3.26 2.97 -4.01
C SER A 182 3.60 2.10 -5.22
N ILE A 183 3.60 0.78 -5.07
CA ILE A 183 3.83 -0.17 -6.18
C ILE A 183 2.74 -0.01 -7.25
N LYS A 184 1.47 0.04 -6.85
CA LYS A 184 0.35 0.14 -7.81
C LYS A 184 0.28 1.49 -8.53
N LEU A 185 0.74 2.57 -7.90
CA LEU A 185 0.86 3.86 -8.57
C LEU A 185 1.99 3.85 -9.61
N GLN A 186 3.10 3.16 -9.36
CA GLN A 186 4.13 2.93 -10.37
C GLN A 186 3.55 2.15 -11.57
N ASP A 187 2.84 1.04 -11.32
CA ASP A 187 2.17 0.26 -12.38
C ASP A 187 1.24 1.14 -13.24
N LYS A 188 0.48 2.04 -12.60
CA LYS A 188 -0.41 2.97 -13.28
C LYS A 188 0.33 3.97 -14.17
N VAL A 189 1.49 4.49 -13.73
CA VAL A 189 2.34 5.37 -14.57
C VAL A 189 2.91 4.60 -15.76
N TYR A 190 3.33 3.35 -15.57
CA TYR A 190 3.87 2.53 -16.65
C TYR A 190 2.82 2.20 -17.73
N ILE A 191 1.55 1.99 -17.36
CA ILE A 191 0.47 1.78 -18.35
C ILE A 191 0.12 3.08 -19.10
N GLY A 192 0.24 4.23 -18.43
CA GLY A 192 0.07 5.54 -19.06
C GLY A 192 1.22 5.94 -19.99
N MET A 193 2.42 5.38 -19.77
CA MET A 193 3.58 5.59 -20.65
C MET A 193 3.48 4.68 -21.89
N VAL A 194 3.01 5.25 -23.00
CA VAL A 194 3.34 4.72 -24.33
C VAL A 194 4.86 4.83 -24.47
N VAL A 195 5.53 3.69 -24.58
CA VAL A 195 6.97 3.55 -24.72
C VAL A 195 7.41 4.32 -25.96
N GLY A 196 7.89 5.55 -25.75
CA GLY A 196 8.27 6.50 -26.81
C GLY A 196 8.39 7.94 -26.32
N GLN A 197 7.69 8.32 -25.24
CA GLN A 197 7.50 9.74 -24.91
C GLN A 197 8.71 10.51 -24.30
N HIS A 198 9.85 9.86 -24.02
CA HIS A 198 10.97 10.54 -23.35
C HIS A 198 12.38 10.11 -23.83
N ALA A 199 12.52 9.60 -25.06
CA ALA A 199 13.84 9.38 -25.65
C ALA A 199 14.55 10.72 -25.96
N LYS A 200 15.86 10.82 -25.72
CA LYS A 200 16.65 11.95 -26.25
C LYS A 200 16.78 11.81 -27.76
N ASP A 201 16.84 12.94 -28.46
CA ASP A 201 16.98 12.94 -29.92
C ASP A 201 18.24 12.15 -30.33
N ASN A 202 18.03 11.14 -31.17
CA ASN A 202 19.02 10.52 -32.07
C ASN A 202 19.94 9.40 -31.53
N ASP A 203 19.54 8.62 -30.51
CA ASP A 203 20.47 7.65 -29.88
C ASP A 203 19.91 6.22 -29.65
N LEU A 204 18.90 5.78 -30.41
CA LEU A 204 18.24 4.49 -30.18
C LEU A 204 18.24 3.58 -31.42
N ASP A 205 19.08 2.53 -31.39
CA ASP A 205 18.91 1.33 -32.20
C ASP A 205 17.88 0.41 -31.52
N VAL A 206 16.80 0.09 -32.22
CA VAL A 206 15.76 -0.83 -31.75
C VAL A 206 16.21 -2.28 -31.96
N ASN A 207 16.34 -3.03 -30.87
CA ASN A 207 16.56 -4.49 -30.91
C ASN A 207 15.29 -5.20 -30.39
N PRO A 208 14.40 -5.67 -31.28
CA PRO A 208 13.18 -6.33 -30.86
C PRO A 208 13.52 -7.69 -30.24
N ILE A 209 13.26 -7.83 -28.93
CA ILE A 209 13.30 -9.13 -28.26
C ILE A 209 12.25 -10.01 -28.92
N LYS A 210 12.65 -11.15 -29.50
CA LYS A 210 11.78 -12.18 -30.06
C LYS A 210 10.79 -12.66 -28.99
N GLY A 211 9.63 -12.02 -28.90
CA GLY A 211 8.45 -12.60 -28.28
C GLY A 211 8.08 -13.86 -29.05
N LYS A 212 7.91 -14.98 -28.33
CA LYS A 212 7.45 -16.24 -28.92
C LYS A 212 6.15 -15.99 -29.68
N GLN A 213 6.20 -15.98 -31.01
CA GLN A 213 5.02 -16.20 -31.83
C GLN A 213 4.51 -17.60 -31.50
N GLN A 214 3.33 -17.69 -30.88
CA GLN A 214 2.55 -18.92 -30.93
C GLN A 214 1.72 -18.87 -32.20
N SER A 215 1.94 -19.89 -33.05
CA SER A 215 1.14 -20.22 -34.22
C SER A 215 -0.30 -20.59 -33.86
#